data_AF-A0AA47JDX6-F1
#
_entry.id   AF-A0AA47JDX6-F1
#
_cell.length_a   1.000
_cell.length_b   1.000
_cell.length_c   1.000
_cell.angle_alpha   90.00
_cell.angle_beta   90.00
_cell.angle_gamma   90.00
#
_symmetry.space_group_name_H-M   'P 1'
#
loop_
_entity.id
_entity.type
_entity.pdbx_description
1 polymer ?
#
loop_
_entity_poly.entity_id
_entity_poly.type
_entity_poly.pdbx_seq_one_letter_code
_entity_poly.pdbx_strand_id
1 'polypeptide(L)'
;MIARAVVLTTNICSELELKAHVPFAWRFFTNKKRLIKYYKSALKTLLTSRKDELKFYAHQKSFSHMTLSVAFWHYDLHWNVWSKEGMDFERHPNCSPNPFIILSDFEVGNSNISRLRDIFEGWEVLGSLDESDDDDKTEFFINLAHEALAVAIQSRTIKPLFLEIFAENSNIDDALFNERVRVRDEDGHFDINFLDLIQQRS
;
A
#
# COMPACT_ATOMS: atom_id res chain seq x y z
N MET A 1 7.12 -30.09 -27.12
CA MET A 1 7.85 -30.17 -25.85
C MET A 1 7.57 -28.89 -25.07
N ILE A 2 6.78 -29.01 -24.01
CA ILE A 2 6.42 -27.92 -23.12
C ILE A 2 7.68 -27.64 -22.29
N ALA A 3 8.43 -26.59 -22.66
CA ALA A 3 9.52 -26.10 -21.84
C ALA A 3 8.89 -25.66 -20.51
N ARG A 4 9.29 -26.36 -19.46
CA ARG A 4 8.87 -26.20 -18.08
C ARG A 4 8.68 -24.72 -17.76
N ALA A 5 7.44 -24.36 -17.48
CA ALA A 5 7.12 -23.16 -16.71
C ALA A 5 7.99 -23.23 -15.47
N VAL A 6 9.04 -22.41 -15.45
CA VAL A 6 9.92 -22.24 -14.31
C VAL A 6 9.02 -21.90 -13.14
N VAL A 7 9.16 -22.72 -12.12
CA VAL A 7 8.35 -22.75 -10.90
C VAL A 7 8.55 -21.42 -10.19
N LEU A 8 7.74 -20.42 -10.54
CA LEU A 8 7.62 -19.13 -9.84
C LEU A 8 6.44 -19.15 -8.85
N THR A 9 6.06 -20.35 -8.41
CA THR A 9 4.93 -20.53 -7.48
C THR A 9 5.34 -20.64 -6.02
N THR A 10 6.62 -20.77 -5.69
CA THR A 10 7.06 -20.87 -4.29
C THR A 10 8.56 -20.57 -4.17
N ASN A 11 8.90 -19.58 -3.35
CA ASN A 11 10.24 -19.11 -2.96
C ASN A 11 11.08 -18.49 -4.09
N ILE A 12 11.25 -17.15 -3.98
CA ILE A 12 12.32 -16.29 -4.51
C ILE A 12 13.20 -17.00 -5.56
N CYS A 13 12.98 -16.71 -6.84
CA CYS A 13 13.93 -17.05 -7.89
C CYS A 13 15.30 -16.48 -7.50
N SER A 14 16.34 -17.31 -7.58
CA SER A 14 17.69 -16.85 -7.28
C SER A 14 18.09 -15.70 -8.23
N GLU A 15 18.94 -14.78 -7.76
CA GLU A 15 19.42 -13.63 -8.55
C GLU A 15 19.98 -14.05 -9.93
N LEU A 16 20.61 -15.23 -9.99
CA LEU A 16 21.12 -15.86 -11.21
C LEU A 16 20.02 -16.30 -12.20
N GLU A 17 18.88 -16.78 -11.72
CA GLU A 17 17.73 -17.15 -12.56
C GLU A 17 16.99 -15.91 -13.07
N LEU A 18 16.97 -14.83 -12.29
CA LEU A 18 16.41 -13.54 -12.69
C LEU A 18 17.25 -12.88 -13.78
N LYS A 19 18.59 -12.93 -13.70
CA LYS A 19 19.52 -12.46 -14.75
C LYS A 19 19.28 -13.11 -16.11
N ALA A 20 18.92 -14.40 -16.15
CA ALA A 20 18.63 -15.11 -17.40
C ALA A 20 17.27 -14.75 -18.03
N HIS A 21 16.37 -14.12 -17.26
CA HIS A 21 14.98 -13.87 -17.64
C HIS A 21 14.47 -12.46 -17.29
N VAL A 22 15.37 -11.46 -17.28
CA VAL A 22 15.07 -10.07 -16.89
C VAL A 22 13.80 -9.51 -17.55
N PRO A 23 13.53 -9.66 -18.87
CA PRO A 23 12.30 -9.13 -19.47
C PRO A 23 11.02 -9.78 -18.91
N PHE A 24 11.08 -11.07 -18.55
CA PHE A 24 9.96 -11.78 -17.96
C PHE A 24 9.75 -11.36 -16.50
N ALA A 25 10.83 -11.27 -15.72
CA ALA A 25 10.82 -10.81 -14.34
C ALA A 25 10.25 -9.38 -14.24
N TRP A 26 10.75 -8.47 -15.09
CA TRP A 26 10.26 -7.11 -15.20
C TRP A 26 8.75 -7.10 -15.46
N ARG A 27 8.27 -7.82 -16.49
CA ARG A 27 6.84 -7.90 -16.81
C ARG A 27 5.99 -8.49 -15.68
N PHE A 28 6.53 -9.43 -14.91
CA PHE A 28 5.83 -10.09 -13.82
C PHE A 28 5.70 -9.18 -12.60
N PHE A 29 6.81 -8.56 -12.16
CA PHE A 29 6.88 -7.72 -10.98
C PHE A 29 6.31 -6.31 -11.19
N THR A 30 6.29 -5.81 -12.42
CA THR A 30 5.73 -4.47 -12.75
C THR A 30 4.27 -4.51 -13.22
N ASN A 31 3.60 -5.66 -13.12
CA ASN A 31 2.22 -5.80 -13.57
C ASN A 31 1.23 -5.07 -12.65
N LYS A 32 0.87 -3.83 -13.02
CA LYS A 32 -0.08 -2.98 -12.27
C LYS A 32 -1.41 -3.66 -11.95
N LYS A 33 -2.01 -4.40 -12.89
CA LYS A 33 -3.31 -5.08 -12.66
C LYS A 33 -3.21 -6.13 -11.55
N ARG A 34 -2.10 -6.86 -11.51
CA ARG A 34 -1.83 -7.85 -10.49
C ARG A 34 -1.55 -7.19 -9.13
N LEU A 35 -0.78 -6.12 -9.13
CA LEU A 35 -0.50 -5.33 -7.93
C LEU A 35 -1.79 -4.78 -7.32
N ILE A 36 -2.68 -4.18 -8.13
CA ILE A 36 -4.02 -3.75 -7.72
C ILE A 36 -4.82 -4.90 -7.08
N LYS A 37 -4.79 -6.11 -7.67
CA LYS A 37 -5.50 -7.28 -7.14
C LYS A 37 -4.99 -7.65 -5.74
N TYR A 38 -3.68 -7.70 -5.54
CA TYR A 38 -3.10 -8.04 -4.25
C TYR A 38 -3.34 -6.95 -3.22
N TYR A 39 -3.22 -5.68 -3.60
CA TYR A 39 -3.61 -4.56 -2.74
C TYR A 39 -5.05 -4.66 -2.27
N LYS A 40 -6.02 -4.87 -3.16
CA LYS A 40 -7.42 -5.02 -2.74
C LYS A 40 -7.61 -6.13 -1.70
N SER A 41 -6.92 -7.26 -1.88
CA SER A 41 -7.02 -8.35 -0.90
C SER A 41 -6.37 -8.01 0.43
N ALA A 42 -5.18 -7.39 0.40
CA ALA A 42 -4.48 -6.96 1.61
C ALA A 42 -5.30 -5.90 2.36
N LEU A 43 -5.71 -4.82 1.67
CA LEU A 43 -6.59 -3.76 2.18
C LEU A 43 -7.83 -4.34 2.85
N LYS A 44 -8.54 -5.27 2.20
CA LYS A 44 -9.73 -5.90 2.78
C LYS A 44 -9.40 -6.66 4.06
N THR A 45 -8.30 -7.42 4.06
CA THR A 45 -7.86 -8.23 5.22
C THR A 45 -7.50 -7.33 6.39
N LEU A 46 -6.70 -6.29 6.15
CA LEU A 46 -6.24 -5.34 7.14
C LEU A 46 -7.41 -4.54 7.75
N LEU A 47 -8.28 -3.98 6.91
CA LEU A 47 -9.46 -3.24 7.36
C LEU A 47 -10.45 -4.10 8.15
N THR A 48 -10.50 -5.40 7.87
CA THR A 48 -11.34 -6.32 8.65
C THR A 48 -10.66 -6.70 9.97
N SER A 49 -9.34 -6.91 9.96
CA SER A 49 -8.59 -7.39 11.13
C SER A 49 -8.36 -6.30 12.18
N ARG A 50 -8.24 -5.03 11.76
CA ARG A 50 -8.02 -3.85 12.63
C ARG A 50 -9.23 -2.92 12.69
N LYS A 51 -10.43 -3.44 12.39
CA LYS A 51 -11.64 -2.63 12.25
C LYS A 51 -11.96 -1.86 13.53
N ASP A 52 -11.89 -2.54 14.67
CA ASP A 52 -12.29 -1.97 15.95
C ASP A 52 -11.28 -0.92 16.44
N GLU A 53 -9.98 -1.16 16.26
CA GLU A 53 -8.94 -0.20 16.62
C GLU A 53 -8.97 1.02 15.69
N LEU A 54 -9.28 0.83 14.40
CA LEU A 54 -9.42 1.94 13.47
C LEU A 54 -10.68 2.76 13.79
N LYS A 55 -11.78 2.11 14.18
CA LYS A 55 -12.99 2.79 14.69
C LYS A 55 -12.71 3.56 15.98
N PHE A 56 -11.93 2.99 16.91
CA PHE A 56 -11.53 3.66 18.14
C PHE A 56 -10.85 5.00 17.84
N TYR A 57 -9.87 5.03 16.94
CA TYR A 57 -9.23 6.28 16.54
C TYR A 57 -10.16 7.18 15.73
N ALA A 58 -10.90 6.61 14.78
CA ALA A 58 -11.82 7.36 13.92
C ALA A 58 -12.87 8.11 14.71
N HIS A 59 -13.40 7.57 15.82
CA HIS A 59 -14.43 8.21 16.62
C HIS A 59 -13.94 9.42 17.44
N GLN A 60 -12.63 9.57 17.63
CA GLN A 60 -12.08 10.66 18.44
C GLN A 60 -12.17 12.01 17.70
N LYS A 61 -12.42 13.09 18.46
CA LYS A 61 -12.41 14.46 17.92
C LYS A 61 -11.06 14.85 17.31
N SER A 62 -9.99 14.28 17.86
CA SER A 62 -8.61 14.45 17.40
C SER A 62 -8.34 13.81 16.05
N PHE A 63 -9.22 12.95 15.50
CA PHE A 63 -8.96 12.28 14.22
C PHE A 63 -8.81 13.28 13.07
N SER A 64 -7.64 13.28 12.43
CA SER A 64 -7.39 14.11 11.25
C SER A 64 -7.95 13.44 10.01
N HIS A 65 -8.36 14.28 9.05
CA HIS A 65 -8.77 13.81 7.74
C HIS A 65 -7.58 13.18 7.02
N MET A 66 -6.35 13.67 7.19
CA MET A 66 -5.19 13.03 6.57
C MET A 66 -4.75 11.85 7.42
N THR A 67 -4.98 10.60 7.06
CA THR A 67 -4.56 9.50 7.94
C THR A 67 -3.76 8.45 7.20
N LEU A 68 -4.30 7.82 6.16
CA LEU A 68 -3.64 6.66 5.57
C LEU A 68 -2.55 6.96 4.53
N SER A 69 -1.38 7.43 4.97
CA SER A 69 -0.17 7.37 4.14
C SER A 69 0.25 5.91 3.93
N VAL A 70 0.79 5.59 2.76
CA VAL A 70 1.38 4.29 2.47
C VAL A 70 2.73 4.53 1.83
N ALA A 71 3.76 4.53 2.66
CA ALA A 71 5.14 4.64 2.23
C ALA A 71 5.68 3.25 1.86
N PHE A 72 6.37 3.16 0.73
CA PHE A 72 7.22 2.02 0.43
C PHE A 72 8.55 2.25 1.13
N TRP A 73 8.75 1.59 2.26
CA TRP A 73 10.00 1.70 3.01
C TRP A 73 10.50 0.31 3.33
N HIS A 74 11.76 0.01 3.00
CA HIS A 74 12.36 -1.31 3.21
C HIS A 74 11.50 -2.49 2.73
N TYR A 75 10.87 -2.36 1.55
CA TYR A 75 10.03 -3.41 0.95
C TYR A 75 8.74 -3.71 1.70
N ASP A 76 8.26 -2.76 2.50
CA ASP A 76 7.03 -2.88 3.28
C ASP A 76 6.15 -1.64 3.17
N LEU A 77 4.91 -1.74 3.64
CA LEU A 77 3.91 -0.68 3.62
C LEU A 77 3.47 -0.33 5.02
N HIS A 78 3.64 0.94 5.36
CA HIS A 78 3.21 1.49 6.64
C HIS A 78 1.92 2.27 6.48
N TRP A 79 0.99 2.08 7.41
CA TRP A 79 -0.27 2.80 7.50
C TRP A 79 -0.23 3.64 8.76
N ASN A 80 -0.41 4.94 8.60
CA ASN A 80 -0.42 5.88 9.71
C ASN A 80 -1.83 6.39 9.98
N VAL A 81 -2.04 6.93 11.16
CA VAL A 81 -3.25 7.63 11.59
C VAL A 81 -2.80 8.92 12.25
N TRP A 82 -3.15 10.07 11.68
CA TRP A 82 -2.75 11.38 12.19
C TRP A 82 -3.86 12.06 12.97
N SER A 83 -3.46 12.83 13.97
CA SER A 83 -4.35 13.70 14.72
C SER A 83 -4.41 15.10 14.10
N LYS A 84 -5.48 15.84 14.38
CA LYS A 84 -5.63 17.25 13.99
C LYS A 84 -4.54 18.06 14.68
N GLU A 85 -4.05 19.10 14.01
CA GLU A 85 -3.05 19.99 14.59
C GLU A 85 -3.54 20.57 15.93
N GLY A 86 -2.68 20.53 16.94
CA GLY A 86 -3.02 20.96 18.30
C GLY A 86 -3.92 20.01 19.09
N MET A 87 -4.23 18.82 18.57
CA MET A 87 -4.97 17.77 19.26
C MET A 87 -4.20 16.46 19.23
N ASP A 88 -4.15 15.77 20.37
CA ASP A 88 -3.56 14.44 20.46
C ASP A 88 -4.64 13.36 20.55
N PHE A 89 -4.34 12.17 20.06
CA PHE A 89 -5.18 11.00 20.30
C PHE A 89 -5.09 10.54 21.74
N GLU A 90 -6.24 10.09 22.27
CA GLU A 90 -6.22 9.10 23.32
C GLU A 90 -5.65 7.80 22.76
N ARG A 91 -4.62 7.26 23.42
CA ARG A 91 -3.90 6.07 22.93
C ARG A 91 -4.73 4.81 23.13
N HIS A 92 -4.81 3.99 22.08
CA HIS A 92 -5.33 2.62 22.20
C HIS A 92 -4.32 1.75 22.98
N PRO A 93 -4.75 0.88 23.90
CA PRO A 93 -3.84 0.09 24.73
C PRO A 93 -2.95 -0.87 23.94
N ASN A 94 -3.41 -1.32 22.78
CA ASN A 94 -2.73 -2.37 22.00
C ASN A 94 -2.17 -1.88 20.65
N CYS A 95 -2.39 -0.62 20.27
CA CYS A 95 -2.03 -0.12 18.94
C CYS A 95 -1.58 1.33 18.97
N SER A 96 -0.44 1.64 18.35
CA SER A 96 -0.03 3.02 18.09
C SER A 96 -0.84 3.61 16.93
N PRO A 97 -1.10 4.92 16.88
CA PRO A 97 -1.61 5.58 15.67
C PRO A 97 -0.51 5.74 14.60
N ASN A 98 0.77 5.67 14.95
CA ASN A 98 1.90 5.76 14.01
C ASN A 98 3.09 4.91 14.52
N PRO A 99 3.48 3.81 13.83
CA PRO A 99 2.73 3.15 12.76
C PRO A 99 1.49 2.43 13.31
N PHE A 100 0.38 2.49 12.56
CA PHE A 100 -0.87 1.79 12.91
C PHE A 100 -0.91 0.37 12.33
N ILE A 101 -0.54 0.21 11.05
CA ILE A 101 -0.34 -1.10 10.43
C ILE A 101 1.01 -1.10 9.73
N ILE A 102 1.76 -2.18 9.92
CA ILE A 102 2.91 -2.56 9.11
C ILE A 102 2.45 -3.80 8.33
N LEU A 103 2.53 -3.78 7.00
CA LEU A 103 1.94 -4.83 6.18
C LEU A 103 2.58 -6.22 6.46
N SER A 104 3.89 -6.29 6.68
CA SER A 104 4.60 -7.54 6.98
C SER A 104 4.12 -8.25 8.26
N ASP A 105 3.66 -7.50 9.28
CA ASP A 105 3.11 -8.07 10.53
C ASP A 105 1.90 -9.00 10.29
N PHE A 106 1.26 -8.88 9.13
CA PHE A 106 0.08 -9.65 8.75
C PHE A 106 0.38 -10.79 7.77
N GLU A 107 1.64 -11.08 7.45
CA GLU A 107 2.00 -12.11 6.46
C GLU A 107 1.53 -13.51 6.83
N VAL A 108 1.61 -13.87 8.11
CA VAL A 108 1.30 -15.21 8.59
C VAL A 108 -0.16 -15.55 8.28
N GLY A 109 -0.37 -16.54 7.41
CA GLY A 109 -1.70 -16.97 6.98
C GLY A 109 -2.31 -16.16 5.82
N ASN A 110 -1.64 -15.12 5.31
CA ASN A 110 -2.17 -14.24 4.28
C ASN A 110 -1.33 -14.27 2.99
N SER A 111 -1.60 -15.26 2.14
CA SER A 111 -0.86 -15.48 0.88
C SER A 111 -0.79 -14.27 -0.07
N ASN A 112 -1.77 -13.36 -0.05
CA ASN A 112 -1.73 -12.14 -0.87
C ASN A 112 -0.81 -11.05 -0.30
N ILE A 113 -0.57 -11.06 1.02
CA ILE A 113 0.38 -10.17 1.67
C ILE A 113 1.80 -10.65 1.38
N SER A 114 2.07 -11.95 1.55
CA SER A 114 3.37 -12.54 1.15
C SER A 114 3.69 -12.30 -0.32
N ARG A 115 2.68 -12.34 -1.21
CA ARG A 115 2.85 -12.01 -2.64
C ARG A 115 3.14 -10.54 -2.92
N LEU A 116 2.71 -9.61 -2.06
CA LEU A 116 3.10 -8.20 -2.16
C LEU A 116 4.57 -8.05 -1.79
N ARG A 117 4.98 -8.65 -0.65
CA ARG A 117 6.39 -8.71 -0.25
C ARG A 117 7.28 -9.30 -1.34
N ASP A 118 6.91 -10.44 -1.92
CA ASP A 118 7.66 -11.07 -3.02
C ASP A 118 7.80 -10.14 -4.25
N ILE A 119 6.83 -9.25 -4.51
CA ILE A 119 6.92 -8.25 -5.58
C ILE A 119 7.90 -7.14 -5.20
N PHE A 120 7.81 -6.65 -3.96
CA PHE A 120 8.65 -5.58 -3.44
C PHE A 120 10.12 -6.00 -3.37
N GLU A 121 10.41 -7.21 -2.87
CA GLU A 121 11.75 -7.82 -2.92
C GLU A 121 12.20 -8.01 -4.38
N GLY A 122 11.29 -8.38 -5.29
CA GLY A 122 11.59 -8.49 -6.72
C GLY A 122 12.05 -7.17 -7.34
N TRP A 123 11.58 -6.02 -6.85
CA TRP A 123 12.01 -4.70 -7.33
C TRP A 123 13.43 -4.34 -6.89
N GLU A 124 13.85 -4.73 -5.67
CA GLU A 124 15.25 -4.59 -5.23
C GLU A 124 16.20 -5.29 -6.20
N VAL A 125 15.88 -6.55 -6.49
CA VAL A 125 16.69 -7.34 -7.41
C VAL A 125 16.69 -6.68 -8.79
N LEU A 126 15.53 -6.33 -9.33
CA LEU A 126 15.45 -5.65 -10.64
C LEU A 126 16.21 -4.31 -10.70
N GLY A 127 16.21 -3.53 -9.61
CA GLY A 127 16.99 -2.30 -9.49
C GLY A 127 18.49 -2.58 -9.57
N SER A 128 18.97 -3.57 -8.79
CA SER A 128 20.39 -3.95 -8.73
C SER A 128 20.97 -4.59 -10.01
N LEU A 129 20.12 -5.04 -10.92
CA LEU A 129 20.51 -5.81 -12.12
C LEU A 129 20.85 -4.96 -13.34
N ASP A 130 20.58 -3.66 -13.29
CA ASP A 130 20.64 -2.77 -14.45
C ASP A 130 21.44 -1.51 -14.08
N GLU A 131 22.52 -1.22 -14.79
CA GLU A 131 23.49 -0.15 -14.52
C GLU A 131 22.99 1.27 -14.87
N SER A 132 21.74 1.43 -15.31
CA SER A 132 21.14 2.77 -15.52
C SER A 132 20.86 3.50 -14.21
N ASP A 133 20.79 4.84 -14.24
CA ASP A 133 20.54 5.71 -13.08
C ASP A 133 19.49 5.12 -12.13
N ASP A 134 19.92 4.79 -10.91
CA ASP A 134 19.12 4.13 -9.87
C ASP A 134 17.89 4.97 -9.47
N ASP A 135 17.99 6.29 -9.60
CA ASP A 135 16.94 7.25 -9.24
C ASP A 135 15.70 7.08 -10.13
N ASP A 136 15.86 6.98 -11.46
CA ASP A 136 14.74 6.84 -12.42
C ASP A 136 13.93 5.56 -12.19
N LYS A 137 14.60 4.46 -11.81
CA LYS A 137 13.94 3.18 -11.52
C LYS A 137 13.22 3.20 -10.19
N THR A 138 13.85 3.80 -9.17
CA THR A 138 13.27 3.95 -7.84
C THR A 138 11.98 4.77 -7.93
N GLU A 139 12.03 5.91 -8.62
CA GLU A 139 10.85 6.72 -8.92
C GLU A 139 9.76 5.93 -9.67
N PHE A 140 10.15 5.12 -10.67
CA PHE A 140 9.21 4.28 -11.40
C PHE A 140 8.48 3.28 -10.48
N PHE A 141 9.20 2.58 -9.60
CA PHE A 141 8.60 1.61 -8.69
C PHE A 141 7.71 2.29 -7.64
N ILE A 142 8.16 3.41 -7.07
CA ILE A 142 7.36 4.24 -6.16
C ILE A 142 6.05 4.65 -6.85
N ASN A 143 6.13 5.26 -8.04
CA ASN A 143 4.95 5.69 -8.78
C ASN A 143 4.00 4.52 -9.11
N LEU A 144 4.54 3.39 -9.58
CA LEU A 144 3.76 2.19 -9.87
C LEU A 144 3.02 1.67 -8.62
N ALA A 145 3.71 1.62 -7.47
CA ALA A 145 3.14 1.16 -6.21
C ALA A 145 1.99 2.06 -5.75
N HIS A 146 2.23 3.37 -5.72
CA HIS A 146 1.28 4.36 -5.22
C HIS A 146 0.07 4.50 -6.15
N GLU A 147 0.26 4.51 -7.47
CA GLU A 147 -0.87 4.50 -8.41
C GLU A 147 -1.72 3.23 -8.28
N ALA A 148 -1.09 2.06 -8.18
CA ALA A 148 -1.81 0.79 -8.03
C ALA A 148 -2.61 0.74 -6.73
N LEU A 149 -2.03 1.21 -5.64
CA LEU A 149 -2.68 1.31 -4.34
C LEU A 149 -3.86 2.27 -4.37
N ALA A 150 -3.67 3.47 -4.93
CA ALA A 150 -4.73 4.46 -5.02
C ALA A 150 -5.93 3.93 -5.85
N VAL A 151 -5.67 3.17 -6.93
CA VAL A 151 -6.72 2.48 -7.71
C VAL A 151 -7.40 1.38 -6.89
N ALA A 152 -6.65 0.65 -6.06
CA ALA A 152 -7.21 -0.37 -5.17
C ALA A 152 -8.14 0.25 -4.12
N ILE A 153 -7.72 1.35 -3.49
CA ILE A 153 -8.50 2.10 -2.49
C ILE A 153 -9.79 2.65 -3.09
N GLN A 154 -9.76 3.29 -4.27
CA GLN A 154 -10.95 3.84 -4.93
C GLN A 154 -11.93 2.78 -5.45
N SER A 155 -11.58 1.50 -5.38
CA SER A 155 -12.43 0.44 -5.91
C SER A 155 -13.73 0.29 -5.14
N ARG A 156 -14.78 -0.16 -5.84
CA ARG A 156 -16.12 -0.42 -5.28
C ARG A 156 -16.16 -1.43 -4.13
N THR A 157 -15.07 -2.17 -3.91
CA THR A 157 -14.95 -3.15 -2.83
C THR A 157 -14.22 -2.62 -1.59
N ILE A 158 -13.37 -1.61 -1.74
CA ILE A 158 -12.51 -1.10 -0.65
C ILE A 158 -12.98 0.27 -0.15
N LYS A 159 -13.29 1.20 -1.06
CA LYS A 159 -13.77 2.53 -0.69
C LYS A 159 -14.96 2.49 0.29
N PRO A 160 -15.98 1.63 0.10
CA PRO A 160 -17.08 1.56 1.07
C PRO A 160 -16.66 1.13 2.47
N LEU A 161 -15.62 0.29 2.61
CA LEU A 161 -15.12 -0.16 3.92
C LEU A 161 -14.51 1.01 4.70
N PHE A 162 -13.75 1.88 4.04
CA PHE A 162 -13.26 3.11 4.66
C PHE A 162 -14.41 4.05 5.05
N LEU A 163 -15.38 4.24 4.16
CA LEU A 163 -16.54 5.09 4.43
C LEU A 163 -17.37 4.59 5.62
N GLU A 164 -17.54 3.26 5.76
CA GLU A 164 -18.20 2.66 6.92
C GLU A 164 -17.48 2.99 8.23
N ILE A 165 -16.16 2.97 8.24
CA ILE A 165 -15.35 3.29 9.42
C ILE A 165 -15.44 4.78 9.76
N PHE A 166 -15.42 5.65 8.75
CA PHE A 166 -15.51 7.10 8.95
C PHE A 166 -16.91 7.58 9.34
N ALA A 167 -17.96 6.85 8.98
CA ALA A 167 -19.33 7.19 9.36
C ALA A 167 -19.55 7.24 10.89
N GLU A 168 -18.67 6.61 11.67
CA GLU A 168 -18.70 6.60 13.13
C GLU A 168 -18.32 7.96 13.76
N ASN A 169 -17.77 8.91 12.99
CA ASN A 169 -17.38 10.22 13.50
C ASN A 169 -18.24 11.33 12.89
N SER A 170 -19.16 11.84 13.70
CA SER A 170 -20.05 12.94 13.34
C SER A 170 -19.34 14.28 13.12
N ASN A 171 -18.05 14.40 13.49
CA ASN A 171 -17.23 15.59 13.31
C ASN A 171 -16.33 15.51 12.08
N ILE A 172 -16.41 14.43 11.29
CA ILE A 172 -15.84 14.41 9.97
C ILE A 172 -16.83 15.17 9.07
N ASP A 173 -16.45 16.40 8.71
CA ASP A 173 -17.18 17.23 7.73
C ASP A 173 -17.46 16.44 6.44
N ASP A 174 -18.31 16.96 5.55
CA ASP A 174 -18.52 16.48 4.18
C ASP A 174 -17.24 16.56 3.29
N ALA A 175 -16.05 16.62 3.90
CA ALA A 175 -14.73 16.55 3.28
C ALA A 175 -14.63 15.39 2.30
N LEU A 176 -13.91 15.60 1.20
CA LEU A 176 -13.83 14.61 0.13
C LEU A 176 -13.07 13.36 0.60
N PHE A 177 -13.36 12.19 0.01
CA PHE A 177 -12.72 10.94 0.41
C PHE A 177 -11.18 10.98 0.32
N ASN A 178 -10.64 11.65 -0.69
CA ASN A 178 -9.21 11.88 -0.91
C ASN A 178 -8.60 12.90 0.07
N GLU A 179 -9.41 13.63 0.82
CA GLU A 179 -8.95 14.41 1.97
C GLU A 179 -8.86 13.55 3.24
N ARG A 180 -9.68 12.49 3.31
CA ARG A 180 -9.78 11.51 4.41
C ARG A 180 -8.79 10.34 4.33
N VAL A 181 -8.37 10.01 3.12
CA VAL A 181 -7.43 8.92 2.80
C VAL A 181 -6.45 9.49 1.80
N ARG A 182 -5.14 9.32 2.02
CA ARG A 182 -4.11 9.96 1.20
C ARG A 182 -2.99 9.00 0.86
N VAL A 183 -2.86 8.61 -0.40
CA VAL A 183 -1.69 7.84 -0.84
C VAL A 183 -0.60 8.84 -1.21
N ARG A 184 0.46 8.92 -0.40
CA ARG A 184 1.57 9.87 -0.53
C ARG A 184 2.89 9.14 -0.35
N ASP A 185 3.91 9.65 -1.02
CA ASP A 185 5.29 9.26 -0.80
C ASP A 185 5.86 10.05 0.39
N GLU A 186 6.13 9.36 1.52
CA GLU A 186 6.67 10.01 2.72
C GLU A 186 8.12 10.47 2.54
N ASP A 187 8.86 9.87 1.60
CA ASP A 187 10.25 10.23 1.30
C ASP A 187 10.36 11.50 0.44
N GLY A 188 9.23 12.00 -0.07
CA GLY A 188 9.15 13.31 -0.73
C GLY A 188 9.62 13.36 -2.18
N HIS A 189 9.77 12.21 -2.86
CA HIS A 189 10.01 12.18 -4.31
C HIS A 189 8.78 12.71 -5.06
N PHE A 190 7.58 12.49 -4.51
CA PHE A 190 6.32 12.97 -5.07
C PHE A 190 5.50 13.77 -4.04
N ASP A 191 5.38 15.11 -4.23
CA ASP A 191 4.51 15.98 -3.42
C ASP A 191 3.06 16.01 -3.95
N ILE A 192 2.45 14.83 -4.06
CA ILE A 192 1.06 14.69 -4.54
C ILE A 192 0.30 13.63 -3.74
N ASN A 193 -1.03 13.76 -3.70
CA ASN A 193 -1.91 12.67 -3.28
C ASN A 193 -2.35 11.88 -4.52
N PHE A 194 -1.90 10.64 -4.65
CA PHE A 194 -2.19 9.79 -5.81
C PHE A 194 -3.69 9.49 -6.01
N LEU A 195 -4.52 9.68 -4.97
CA LEU A 195 -5.97 9.56 -5.08
C LEU A 195 -6.59 10.71 -5.90
N ASP A 196 -5.98 11.89 -5.92
CA ASP A 196 -6.44 13.06 -6.67
C ASP A 196 -6.22 12.83 -8.18
N LEU A 197 -5.12 12.16 -8.55
CA LEU A 197 -4.80 11.82 -9.94
C LEU A 197 -5.81 10.85 -10.58
N ILE A 198 -6.39 9.96 -9.78
CA ILE A 198 -7.32 8.96 -10.29
C ILE A 198 -8.70 9.57 -10.54
N GLN A 199 -9.14 10.49 -9.68
CA GLN A 199 -10.45 11.15 -9.83
C GLN A 199 -10.54 11.98 -11.11
N GLN A 200 -9.42 12.54 -11.58
CA GLN A 200 -9.39 13.30 -12.85
C GLN A 200 -9.51 12.42 -14.10
N ARG A 201 -9.37 11.10 -13.96
CA ARG A 201 -9.37 10.11 -15.06
C ARG A 201 -10.62 9.23 -15.11
N SER A 202 -11.59 9.44 -14.21
CA SER A 202 -12.82 8.66 -14.05
C SER A 202 -14.06 9.52 -14.29
#